data_AF-A0A962ULA9-F1
#
_entry.id   AF-A0A962ULA9-F1
#
_cell.length_a   1.000
_cell.length_b   1.000
_cell.length_c   1.000
_cell.angle_alpha   90.00
_cell.angle_beta   90.00
_cell.angle_gamma   90.00
#
_symmetry.space_group_name_H-M   'P 1'
#
loop_
_entity.id
_entity.type
_entity.pdbx_description
1 polymer ?
#
loop_
_entity_poly.entity_id
_entity_poly.type
_entity_poly.pdbx_seq_one_letter_code
_entity_poly.pdbx_strand_id
1 'polypeptide(L)'
;MPTTAAEKAELKDLSERAVYVGNPAHKRNPGDYGLTPPSGPRSGKTLCDVVEVFSRAEAQKLLATGIEQGLVSAGIENGWPRMVWTIKGDTVLEARLDNVERGTYHGYPLVPTDPFCASVQARWVKP
;
A
#
# COMPACT_ATOMS: atom_id res chain seq x y z
N MET A 1 4.89 15.18 -0.03
CA MET A 1 5.59 15.43 1.24
C MET A 1 4.84 16.52 1.99
N PRO A 2 4.23 16.21 3.14
CA PRO A 2 3.44 17.17 3.90
C PRO A 2 4.32 18.32 4.41
N THR A 3 3.84 19.55 4.22
CA THR A 3 4.63 20.77 4.44
C THR A 3 4.20 21.53 5.68
N THR A 4 2.94 21.35 6.12
CA THR A 4 2.41 21.99 7.33
C THR A 4 2.20 21.00 8.48
N ALA A 5 2.10 21.50 9.71
CA ALA A 5 1.77 20.67 10.88
C ALA A 5 0.34 20.10 10.82
N ALA A 6 -0.60 20.85 10.24
CA ALA A 6 -1.98 20.41 10.05
C ALA A 6 -2.06 19.22 9.07
N GLU A 7 -1.41 19.34 7.91
CA GLU A 7 -1.32 18.23 6.93
C GLU A 7 -0.70 16.98 7.54
N LYS A 8 0.36 17.12 8.34
CA LYS A 8 0.97 15.99 9.05
C LYS A 8 0.02 15.33 10.04
N ALA A 9 -0.78 16.12 10.76
CA ALA A 9 -1.75 15.60 11.71
C ALA A 9 -2.91 14.86 11.00
N GLU A 10 -3.39 15.40 9.88
CA GLU A 10 -4.43 14.76 9.05
C GLU A 10 -3.95 13.43 8.46
N LEU A 11 -2.72 13.38 7.92
CA LEU A 11 -2.15 12.15 7.39
C LEU A 11 -1.92 11.11 8.50
N LYS A 12 -1.55 11.56 9.71
CA LYS A 12 -1.42 10.66 10.86
C LYS A 12 -2.77 10.08 11.29
N ASP A 13 -3.81 10.90 11.39
CA ASP A 13 -5.17 10.40 11.66
C ASP A 13 -5.63 9.40 10.58
N LEU A 14 -5.35 9.72 9.31
CA LEU A 14 -5.67 8.84 8.19
C LEU A 14 -4.89 7.51 8.26
N SER A 15 -3.61 7.53 8.63
CA SER A 15 -2.77 6.33 8.73
C SER A 15 -3.23 5.40 9.86
N GLU A 16 -3.72 5.96 10.96
CA GLU A 16 -4.26 5.21 12.10
C GLU A 16 -5.61 4.54 11.78
N ARG A 17 -6.42 5.14 10.89
CA ARG A 17 -7.74 4.62 10.51
C ARG A 17 -7.73 3.67 9.31
N ALA A 18 -6.78 3.83 8.37
CA ALA A 18 -6.71 2.99 7.17
C ALA A 18 -6.38 1.53 7.51
N VAL A 19 -7.04 0.56 6.86
CA VAL A 19 -6.85 -0.86 7.18
C VAL A 19 -6.37 -1.66 5.97
N TYR A 20 -5.23 -2.31 6.10
CA TYR A 20 -4.77 -3.29 5.13
C TYR A 20 -5.50 -4.62 5.33
N VAL A 21 -6.21 -5.06 4.29
CA VAL A 21 -6.94 -6.34 4.26
C VAL A 21 -6.24 -7.38 3.40
N GLY A 22 -5.40 -6.93 2.44
CA GLY A 22 -4.78 -7.79 1.44
C GLY A 22 -5.79 -8.29 0.41
N ASN A 23 -5.30 -8.97 -0.63
CA ASN A 23 -6.15 -9.58 -1.64
C ASN A 23 -5.60 -10.99 -1.95
N PRO A 24 -6.42 -12.05 -1.85
CA PRO A 24 -5.98 -13.41 -2.15
C PRO A 24 -5.41 -13.52 -3.58
N ALA A 25 -5.86 -12.71 -4.54
CA ALA A 25 -5.36 -12.73 -5.91
C ALA A 25 -3.84 -12.44 -6.08
N HIS A 26 -3.18 -11.90 -5.05
CA HIS A 26 -1.77 -11.46 -5.10
C HIS A 26 -0.89 -12.09 -4.00
N LYS A 27 -1.39 -13.13 -3.33
CA LYS A 27 -0.67 -13.83 -2.26
C LYS A 27 -0.69 -15.34 -2.47
N ARG A 28 0.48 -15.92 -2.74
CA ARG A 28 0.63 -17.38 -2.83
C ARG A 28 0.66 -18.01 -1.44
N ASN A 29 1.15 -17.28 -0.43
CA ASN A 29 1.05 -17.65 0.98
C ASN A 29 0.18 -16.63 1.74
N PRO A 30 -1.04 -17.00 2.16
CA PRO A 30 -1.94 -16.06 2.81
C PRO A 30 -1.56 -15.72 4.25
N GLY A 31 -0.56 -16.38 4.87
CA GLY A 31 -0.12 -16.05 6.23
C GLY A 31 -1.26 -16.06 7.27
N ASP A 32 -1.34 -15.02 8.10
CA ASP A 32 -2.35 -14.82 9.15
C ASP A 32 -3.64 -14.14 8.66
N TYR A 33 -3.79 -13.93 7.35
CA TYR A 33 -4.88 -13.12 6.80
C TYR A 33 -6.24 -13.85 6.77
N GLY A 34 -6.28 -15.15 7.08
CA GLY A 34 -7.51 -15.96 7.00
C GLY A 34 -8.08 -16.06 5.57
N LEU A 35 -7.23 -15.84 4.56
CA LEU A 35 -7.62 -15.85 3.15
C LEU A 35 -7.38 -17.24 2.55
N THR A 36 -8.32 -17.72 1.73
CA THR A 36 -8.08 -18.88 0.88
C THR A 36 -7.09 -18.51 -0.23
N PRO A 37 -5.99 -19.26 -0.43
CA PRO A 37 -5.06 -18.97 -1.52
C PRO A 37 -5.78 -18.96 -2.87
N PRO A 38 -5.35 -18.13 -3.83
CA PRO A 38 -5.89 -18.19 -5.18
C PRO A 38 -5.54 -19.54 -5.79
N SER A 39 -6.55 -20.30 -6.21
CA SER A 39 -6.39 -21.54 -6.97
C SER A 39 -5.90 -21.20 -8.39
N GLY A 40 -4.60 -20.95 -8.53
CA GLY A 40 -3.93 -20.64 -9.80
C GLY A 40 -3.38 -19.21 -9.84
N PRO A 41 -2.06 -19.00 -9.76
CA PRO A 41 -1.47 -17.69 -10.08
C PRO A 41 -1.73 -17.41 -11.56
N ARG A 42 -2.58 -16.41 -11.87
CA ARG A 42 -2.69 -15.91 -13.24
C ARG A 42 -1.32 -15.36 -13.66
N SER A 43 -0.79 -15.79 -14.79
CA SER A 43 0.41 -15.20 -15.39
C SER A 43 0.21 -13.70 -15.55
N GLY A 44 1.14 -12.90 -15.01
CA GLY A 44 1.11 -11.43 -15.08
C GLY A 44 0.64 -10.70 -13.82
N LYS A 45 0.31 -11.39 -12.72
CA LYS A 45 0.08 -10.74 -11.42
C LYS A 45 1.37 -10.72 -10.60
N THR A 46 1.89 -9.53 -10.29
CA THR A 46 3.04 -9.38 -9.37
C THR A 46 2.63 -9.85 -7.98
N LEU A 47 3.35 -10.81 -7.43
CA LEU A 47 3.08 -11.39 -6.11
C LEU A 47 3.73 -10.54 -5.02
N CYS A 48 3.03 -10.33 -3.92
CA CYS A 48 3.61 -9.73 -2.71
C CYS A 48 4.74 -10.59 -2.12
N ASP A 49 4.81 -11.88 -2.48
CA ASP A 49 5.86 -12.80 -2.05
C ASP A 49 7.25 -12.39 -2.58
N VAL A 50 7.32 -11.70 -3.72
CA VAL A 50 8.60 -11.22 -4.31
C VAL A 50 9.23 -10.12 -3.45
N VAL A 51 8.42 -9.42 -2.66
CA VAL A 51 8.86 -8.36 -1.75
C VAL A 51 8.82 -8.80 -0.29
N GLU A 52 8.71 -10.10 -0.03
CA GLU A 52 8.82 -10.72 1.29
C GLU A 52 7.86 -10.13 2.35
N VAL A 53 6.69 -9.62 1.95
CA VAL A 53 5.69 -9.07 2.90
C VAL A 53 4.78 -10.22 3.35
N PHE A 54 5.15 -10.86 4.45
CA PHE A 54 4.55 -12.13 4.88
C PHE A 54 3.50 -12.01 5.99
N SER A 55 3.39 -10.85 6.64
CA SER A 55 2.43 -10.64 7.74
C SER A 55 1.48 -9.48 7.48
N ARG A 56 0.30 -9.52 8.12
CA ARG A 56 -0.65 -8.39 8.10
C ARG A 56 -0.13 -7.17 8.81
N ALA A 57 0.56 -7.36 9.93
CA ALA A 57 1.18 -6.28 10.67
C ALA A 57 2.21 -5.52 9.82
N GLU A 58 3.04 -6.23 9.06
CA GLU A 58 4.03 -5.59 8.18
C GLU A 58 3.36 -4.81 7.04
N ALA A 59 2.38 -5.41 6.36
CA ALA A 59 1.66 -4.72 5.29
C ALA A 59 0.88 -3.50 5.80
N GLN A 60 0.28 -3.60 6.99
CA GLN A 60 -0.37 -2.49 7.67
C GLN A 60 0.63 -1.36 7.97
N LYS A 61 1.82 -1.69 8.48
CA LYS A 61 2.88 -0.71 8.73
C LYS A 61 3.30 -0.01 7.44
N LEU A 62 3.50 -0.77 6.36
CA LEU A 62 3.87 -0.22 5.05
C LEU A 62 2.81 0.74 4.50
N LEU A 63 1.52 0.40 4.64
CA LEU A 63 0.40 1.28 4.29
C LEU A 63 0.44 2.58 5.10
N ALA A 64 0.55 2.47 6.43
CA ALA A 64 0.61 3.62 7.33
C ALA A 64 1.79 4.54 7.00
N THR A 65 2.99 3.98 6.77
CA THR A 65 4.17 4.76 6.38
C THR A 65 3.95 5.53 5.07
N GLY A 66 3.33 4.91 4.07
CA GLY A 66 3.02 5.58 2.81
C GLY A 66 2.09 6.78 2.99
N ILE A 67 1.05 6.61 3.82
CA ILE A 67 0.11 7.68 4.17
C ILE A 67 0.81 8.80 4.92
N GLU A 68 1.58 8.51 5.97
CA GLU A 68 2.26 9.50 6.80
C GLU A 68 3.27 10.34 6.03
N GLN A 69 3.92 9.77 5.02
CA GLN A 69 4.82 10.50 4.12
C GLN A 69 4.09 11.33 3.05
N GLY A 70 2.77 11.22 2.99
CA GLY A 70 1.92 11.87 1.99
C GLY A 70 2.14 11.31 0.59
N LEU A 71 2.54 10.05 0.48
CA LEU A 71 2.63 9.31 -0.78
C LEU A 71 1.26 8.74 -1.11
N VAL A 72 0.30 9.62 -1.35
CA VAL A 72 -1.10 9.30 -1.58
C VAL A 72 -1.59 9.97 -2.87
N SER A 73 -2.58 9.36 -3.53
CA SER A 73 -3.17 9.93 -4.74
C SER A 73 -3.96 11.20 -4.42
N ALA A 74 -3.94 12.17 -5.34
CA ALA A 74 -4.79 13.36 -5.22
C ALA A 74 -6.29 13.05 -5.30
N GLY A 75 -6.67 11.93 -5.94
CA GLY A 75 -8.05 11.46 -5.96
C GLY A 75 -8.47 10.94 -4.60
N ILE A 76 -9.42 11.61 -3.97
CA ILE A 76 -10.02 11.25 -2.68
C ILE A 76 -11.45 10.74 -2.91
N GLU A 77 -11.84 9.69 -2.22
CA GLU A 77 -13.17 9.09 -2.26
C GLU A 77 -13.63 8.79 -0.82
N ASN A 78 -14.70 9.45 -0.38
CA ASN A 78 -15.18 9.38 1.01
C ASN A 78 -14.09 9.61 2.08
N GLY A 79 -13.17 10.55 1.81
CA GLY A 79 -12.05 10.85 2.71
C GLY A 79 -10.84 9.92 2.58
N TRP A 80 -10.87 8.96 1.64
CA TRP A 80 -9.80 7.99 1.42
C TRP A 80 -9.06 8.26 0.10
N PRO A 81 -7.72 8.32 0.09
CA PRO A 81 -6.99 8.34 -1.17
C PRO A 81 -7.19 7.04 -1.93
N ARG A 82 -7.42 7.13 -3.24
CA ARG A 82 -7.60 5.95 -4.11
C ARG A 82 -6.37 5.05 -4.16
N MET A 83 -5.18 5.64 -4.12
CA MET A 83 -3.92 4.92 -4.04
C MET A 83 -3.02 5.47 -2.93
N VAL A 84 -2.26 4.57 -2.32
CA VAL A 84 -1.16 4.86 -1.41
C VAL A 84 0.09 4.16 -1.95
N TRP A 85 1.23 4.83 -1.89
CA TRP A 85 2.52 4.24 -2.27
C TRP A 85 3.49 4.22 -1.10
N THR A 86 4.37 3.23 -1.10
CA THR A 86 5.43 3.06 -0.08
C THR A 86 6.59 2.30 -0.71
N ILE A 87 7.73 2.24 -0.01
CA ILE A 87 8.92 1.54 -0.51
C ILE A 87 9.39 0.51 0.52
N LYS A 88 9.63 -0.72 0.05
CA LYS A 88 10.32 -1.77 0.81
C LYS A 88 11.56 -2.21 0.04
N GLY A 89 12.74 -2.07 0.66
CA GLY A 89 14.01 -2.21 -0.05
C GLY A 89 14.08 -1.19 -1.20
N ASP A 90 14.21 -1.69 -2.43
CA ASP A 90 14.19 -0.87 -3.66
C ASP A 90 12.86 -0.97 -4.41
N THR A 91 11.90 -1.76 -3.90
CA THR A 91 10.63 -1.99 -4.60
C THR A 91 9.56 -1.03 -4.14
N VAL A 92 8.94 -0.36 -5.11
CA VAL A 92 7.76 0.47 -4.88
C VAL A 92 6.53 -0.42 -4.78
N LEU A 93 5.76 -0.23 -3.72
CA LEU A 93 4.49 -0.91 -3.48
C LEU A 93 3.35 0.09 -3.68
N GLU A 94 2.29 -0.36 -4.34
CA GLU A 94 1.04 0.38 -4.48
C GLU A 94 -0.06 -0.34 -3.69
N ALA A 95 -0.79 0.40 -2.87
CA ALA A 95 -2.01 -0.04 -2.22
C ALA A 95 -3.20 0.72 -2.81
N ARG A 96 -4.23 -0.01 -3.24
CA ARG A 96 -5.47 0.53 -3.79
C ARG A 96 -6.60 0.42 -2.80
N LEU A 97 -7.45 1.44 -2.79
CA LEU A 97 -8.70 1.45 -2.04
C LEU A 97 -9.60 0.31 -2.54
N ASP A 98 -10.00 -0.55 -1.61
CA ASP A 98 -10.80 -1.75 -1.84
C ASP A 98 -12.27 -1.52 -1.43
N ASN A 99 -12.48 -0.84 -0.29
CA ASN A 99 -13.80 -0.48 0.20
C ASN A 99 -13.79 0.95 0.75
N VAL A 100 -14.53 1.83 0.07
CA VAL A 100 -14.60 3.27 0.38
C VAL A 100 -15.37 3.59 1.66
N GLU A 101 -16.31 2.74 2.07
CA GLU A 101 -17.06 2.92 3.32
C GLU A 101 -16.21 2.57 4.54
N ARG A 102 -15.21 1.69 4.35
CA ARG A 102 -14.41 1.12 5.44
C ARG A 102 -12.94 1.55 5.43
N GLY A 103 -12.50 2.27 4.41
CA GLY A 103 -11.08 2.66 4.26
C GLY A 103 -10.13 1.48 4.18
N THR A 104 -10.56 0.40 3.50
CA THR A 104 -9.73 -0.81 3.40
C THR A 104 -8.91 -0.82 2.13
N TYR A 105 -7.69 -1.34 2.21
CA TYR A 105 -6.73 -1.37 1.12
C TYR A 105 -6.16 -2.76 0.88
N HIS A 106 -5.85 -3.05 -0.38
CA HIS A 106 -4.99 -4.16 -0.77
C HIS A 106 -3.85 -3.62 -1.63
N GLY A 107 -2.68 -4.26 -1.59
CA GLY A 107 -1.51 -3.75 -2.31
C GLY A 107 -0.68 -4.82 -2.97
N TYR A 108 0.17 -4.37 -3.90
CA TYR A 108 1.04 -5.19 -4.73
C TYR A 108 2.29 -4.38 -5.15
N PRO A 109 3.39 -5.07 -5.49
CA PRO A 109 4.57 -4.39 -6.02
C PRO A 109 4.34 -3.87 -7.44
N LEU A 110 4.79 -2.64 -7.70
CA LEU A 110 4.90 -2.10 -9.04
C LEU A 110 6.05 -2.79 -9.79
N VAL A 111 5.92 -2.89 -11.11
CA VAL A 111 7.00 -3.39 -11.95
C VAL A 111 8.15 -2.37 -11.95
N PRO A 112 9.42 -2.75 -11.80
CA PRO A 112 10.53 -1.79 -11.73
C PRO A 112 10.66 -0.86 -12.94
N THR A 113 10.16 -1.29 -14.11
CA THR A 113 10.13 -0.48 -15.34
C THR A 113 8.95 0.50 -15.41
N ASP A 114 8.06 0.49 -14.42
CA ASP A 114 6.97 1.45 -14.33
C ASP A 114 7.56 2.85 -14.09
N PRO A 115 7.31 3.85 -14.96
CA PRO A 115 7.87 5.20 -14.81
C PRO A 115 7.42 5.88 -13.51
N PHE A 116 6.31 5.43 -12.91
CA PHE A 116 5.83 5.96 -11.64
C PHE A 116 6.75 5.58 -10.46
N CYS A 117 7.51 4.48 -10.57
CA CYS A 117 8.48 4.09 -9.54
C CYS A 117 9.49 5.21 -9.23
N ALA A 118 10.03 5.85 -10.27
CA ALA A 118 10.97 6.95 -10.13
C ALA A 118 10.34 8.16 -9.41
N SER A 119 9.05 8.43 -9.67
CA SER A 119 8.33 9.52 -9.03
C SER A 119 8.09 9.28 -7.53
N VAL A 120 7.81 8.03 -7.15
CA VAL A 120 7.67 7.65 -5.74
C VAL A 120 9.02 7.70 -5.03
N GLN A 121 10.07 7.12 -5.64
CA GLN A 121 11.43 7.12 -5.09
C GLN A 121 11.98 8.53 -4.86
N ALA A 122 11.74 9.46 -5.79
CA ALA A 122 12.18 10.86 -5.64
C ALA A 122 11.53 11.59 -4.45
N ARG A 123 10.38 11.10 -3.97
CA ARG A 123 9.61 11.71 -2.87
C ARG A 123 9.74 10.92 -1.56
N TRP A 124 10.32 9.73 -1.61
CA TRP A 124 10.46 8.86 -0.45
C TRP A 124 11.52 9.39 0.51
N VAL A 125 11.16 9.48 1.78
CA VAL A 125 12.11 9.73 2.87
C VAL A 125 12.28 8.42 3.62
N LYS A 126 13.51 7.91 3.67
CA LYS A 126 13.79 6.70 4.44
C LYS A 126 13.41 6.96 5.92
N PRO A 127 12.53 6.14 6.51
CA PRO A 127 12.13 6.27 7.91
C PRO A 127 13.27 5.96 8.88
#